data_AF-A8V5Q9-F1
#
_entry.id   AF-A8V5Q9-F1
#
_cell.length_a   1.000
_cell.length_b   1.000
_cell.length_c   1.000
_cell.angle_alpha   90.00
_cell.angle_beta   90.00
_cell.angle_gamma   90.00
#
_symmetry.space_group_name_H-M   'P 1'
#
loop_
_entity.id
_entity.type
_entity.pdbx_description
1 polymer ?
#
loop_
_entity_poly.entity_id
_entity_poly.type
_entity_poly.pdbx_seq_one_letter_code
_entity_poly.pdbx_strand_id
1 'polypeptide(L)' 'MILYKEALEKVINHTKTLGIEKVFINQAIGRILAEDVTADRDNPPADNSGMDGFAVRYEDIKGATEEEPAVLTLVGESK' A
#
# COMPACT_ATOMS: atom_id res chain seq x y z
N MET A 1 -49.81 4.04 -14.53
CA MET A 1 -48.98 3.44 -13.47
C MET A 1 -47.75 2.88 -14.17
N ILE A 2 -46.54 3.29 -13.78
CA ILE A 2 -45.30 2.80 -14.40
C ILE A 2 -44.68 1.71 -13.53
N LEU A 3 -43.88 0.83 -14.14
CA LEU A 3 -43.12 -0.19 -13.40
C LEU A 3 -42.07 0.47 -12.51
N TYR A 4 -41.75 -0.16 -11.38
CA TYR A 4 -40.73 0.31 -10.44
C TYR A 4 -39.40 0.65 -11.14
N LYS A 5 -38.94 -0.21 -12.06
CA LYS A 5 -37.70 0.01 -12.82
C LYS A 5 -37.75 1.28 -13.66
N GLU A 6 -38.87 1.53 -14.33
CA GLU A 6 -39.07 2.74 -15.14
C GLU A 6 -39.11 4.00 -14.27
N ALA A 7 -39.71 3.92 -13.07
CA ALA A 7 -39.68 5.02 -12.11
C ALA A 7 -38.26 5.31 -11.62
N LEU A 8 -37.49 4.26 -11.28
CA LEU A 8 -36.11 4.40 -10.82
C LEU A 8 -35.21 5.00 -11.90
N GLU A 9 -35.31 4.53 -13.15
CA GLU A 9 -34.56 5.07 -14.28
C GLU A 9 -34.86 6.55 -14.50
N LYS A 10 -36.14 6.96 -14.41
CA LYS A 10 -36.52 8.37 -14.53
C LYS A 10 -35.88 9.23 -13.44
N VAL A 11 -35.88 8.77 -12.19
CA VAL A 11 -35.26 9.50 -11.06
C VAL A 11 -33.76 9.63 -11.26
N ILE A 12 -33.07 8.53 -11.57
CA ILE A 12 -31.62 8.52 -11.80
C ILE A 12 -31.25 9.47 -12.95
N ASN A 13 -31.96 9.40 -14.07
CA ASN A 13 -31.68 10.21 -15.26
C ASN A 13 -31.93 11.71 -15.07
N HIS A 14 -32.73 12.11 -14.08
CA HIS A 14 -32.98 13.52 -13.76
C HIS A 14 -32.18 14.01 -12.55
N THR A 15 -31.38 13.15 -11.92
CA THR A 15 -30.52 13.54 -10.79
C THR A 15 -29.18 13.99 -11.32
N LYS A 16 -28.72 15.17 -10.88
CA LYS A 16 -27.40 15.70 -11.25
C LYS A 16 -26.32 15.09 -10.36
N THR A 17 -25.19 14.75 -10.94
CA THR A 17 -23.98 14.46 -10.17
C THR A 17 -23.51 15.73 -9.47
N LEU A 18 -23.02 15.57 -8.24
CA LEU A 18 -22.42 16.67 -7.50
C LEU A 18 -21.00 16.94 -8.02
N GLY A 19 -20.51 18.14 -7.78
CA GLY A 19 -19.13 18.52 -8.10
C GLY A 19 -18.12 17.87 -7.17
N ILE A 20 -16.84 18.15 -7.45
CA ILE A 20 -15.70 17.66 -6.68
C ILE A 20 -15.23 18.78 -5.73
N GLU A 21 -14.81 18.41 -4.54
CA GLU A 21 -14.16 19.30 -3.59
C GLU A 21 -12.92 18.62 -3.01
N LYS A 22 -11.95 19.42 -2.57
CA LYS A 22 -10.81 18.95 -1.79
C LYS A 22 -11.11 19.17 -0.32
N VAL A 23 -10.97 18.11 0.47
CA VAL A 23 -11.15 18.14 1.92
C VAL A 23 -9.87 17.68 2.62
N PHE A 24 -9.72 18.03 3.88
CA PHE A 24 -8.65 17.46 4.70
C PHE A 24 -8.92 15.98 4.99
N ILE A 25 -7.86 15.17 5.16
CA ILE A 25 -7.99 13.71 5.35
C ILE A 25 -8.83 13.35 6.58
N ASN A 26 -8.76 14.15 7.65
CA ASN A 26 -9.57 13.96 8.86
C ASN A 26 -11.07 14.25 8.65
N GLN A 27 -11.46 14.84 7.52
CA GLN A 27 -12.84 15.10 7.12
C GLN A 27 -13.31 14.16 5.99
N ALA A 28 -12.45 13.23 5.54
CA ALA A 28 -12.76 12.36 4.42
C ALA A 28 -13.67 11.18 4.78
N ILE A 29 -13.82 10.85 6.07
CA ILE A 29 -14.66 9.73 6.52
C ILE A 29 -16.12 9.95 6.07
N GLY A 30 -16.69 8.95 5.39
CA GLY A 30 -18.05 8.98 4.85
C GLY A 30 -18.21 9.74 3.53
N ARG A 31 -17.13 10.28 2.96
CA ARG A 31 -17.13 10.87 1.61
C ARG A 31 -16.96 9.78 0.54
N ILE A 32 -17.23 10.14 -0.71
CA ILE A 32 -17.01 9.30 -1.89
C ILE A 32 -15.83 9.89 -2.68
N LEU A 33 -14.88 9.05 -3.09
CA LEU A 33 -13.78 9.48 -3.93
C LEU A 33 -14.30 9.96 -5.29
N ALA A 34 -13.75 11.09 -5.74
CA ALA A 34 -14.10 11.65 -7.05
C ALA A 34 -13.34 11.00 -8.20
N GLU A 35 -12.15 10.46 -7.91
CA GLU A 35 -11.24 9.81 -8.85
C GLU A 35 -10.42 8.73 -8.12
N ASP A 36 -9.76 7.87 -8.89
CA ASP A 36 -8.87 6.84 -8.35
C ASP A 36 -7.67 7.48 -7.63
N VAL A 37 -7.25 6.84 -6.53
CA VAL A 37 -6.05 7.26 -5.78
C VAL A 37 -4.93 6.26 -6.05
N THR A 38 -3.83 6.74 -6.63
CA THR A 38 -2.63 5.94 -6.87
C THR A 38 -1.54 6.29 -5.86
N ALA A 39 -0.71 5.31 -5.52
CA ALA A 39 0.47 5.56 -4.69
C ALA A 39 1.47 6.41 -5.48
N ASP A 40 2.01 7.44 -4.84
CA ASP A 40 3.02 8.33 -5.42
C ASP A 40 4.47 7.83 -5.20
N ARG A 41 4.63 6.77 -4.41
CA ARG A 41 5.91 6.15 -4.06
C ARG A 41 5.73 4.71 -3.58
N ASP A 42 6.83 3.97 -3.61
CA ASP A 42 6.91 2.66 -2.98
C ASP A 42 6.80 2.77 -1.45
N ASN A 43 6.24 1.74 -0.84
CA ASN A 43 6.17 1.60 0.60
C ASN A 43 6.45 0.14 0.99
N PRO A 44 7.62 -0.17 1.58
CA PRO A 44 8.68 0.75 2.00
C PRO A 44 9.43 1.39 0.82
N PRO A 45 10.05 2.57 1.02
CA PRO A 45 10.76 3.28 -0.06
C PRO A 45 12.13 2.67 -0.40
N ALA A 46 12.62 1.70 0.39
CA ALA A 46 13.88 1.01 0.19
C ALA A 46 13.85 -0.36 0.90
N ASP A 47 14.79 -1.23 0.53
CA ASP A 47 15.00 -2.51 1.20
C ASP A 47 15.30 -2.28 2.69
N ASN A 48 14.56 -2.94 3.56
CA ASN A 48 14.75 -2.92 5.00
C ASN A 48 14.68 -4.32 5.58
N SER A 49 15.26 -4.51 6.76
CA SER A 49 15.13 -5.76 7.49
C SER A 49 13.75 -5.82 8.16
N GLY A 50 13.03 -6.92 7.96
CA GLY A 50 11.78 -7.20 8.68
C GLY A 50 11.99 -7.77 10.09
N MET A 51 13.25 -7.99 10.49
CA MET A 51 13.62 -8.67 11.73
C MET A 51 14.90 -8.07 12.32
N ASP A 52 15.13 -8.34 13.61
CA ASP A 52 16.44 -8.14 14.22
C ASP A 52 17.40 -9.23 13.73
N GLY A 53 18.60 -8.85 13.30
CA GLY A 53 19.59 -9.78 12.77
C GLY A 53 20.79 -9.10 12.12
N PHE A 54 21.51 -9.85 11.29
CA PHE A 54 22.69 -9.38 10.58
C PHE A 54 22.46 -9.41 9.07
N ALA A 55 22.77 -8.29 8.39
CA ALA A 55 22.83 -8.29 6.93
C ALA A 55 24.10 -9.03 6.49
N VAL A 56 23.92 -10.03 5.61
CA VAL A 56 25.03 -10.83 5.06
C VAL A 56 24.93 -10.86 3.54
N ARG A 57 26.05 -11.09 2.86
CA ARG A 57 26.04 -11.44 1.45
C ARG A 57 25.86 -12.94 1.33
N TYR A 58 24.98 -13.36 0.43
CA TYR A 58 24.75 -14.79 0.21
C TYR A 58 26.04 -15.56 -0.14
N GLU A 59 26.92 -14.92 -0.91
CA GLU A 59 28.20 -15.50 -1.33
C GLU A 59 29.11 -15.85 -0.16
N ASP A 60 29.09 -15.06 0.91
CA ASP A 60 29.96 -15.23 2.09
C ASP A 60 29.51 -16.38 3.00
N ILE A 61 28.26 -16.85 2.85
CA ILE A 61 27.69 -17.96 3.63
C ILE A 61 27.38 -19.19 2.78
N LYS A 62 27.69 -19.15 1.49
CA LYS A 62 27.37 -20.23 0.56
C LYS A 62 28.16 -21.48 0.91
N GLY A 63 27.45 -22.56 1.27
CA GLY A 63 28.06 -23.84 1.64
C GLY A 63 28.31 -24.02 3.13
N ALA A 64 27.97 -23.03 3.97
CA ALA A 64 27.99 -23.20 5.42
C ALA A 64 27.01 -24.31 5.84
N THR A 65 27.48 -25.21 6.71
CA THR A 65 26.64 -26.23 7.36
C THR A 65 26.71 -26.09 8.88
N GLU A 66 25.99 -26.92 9.62
CA GLU A 66 26.08 -26.94 11.08
C GLU A 66 27.47 -27.40 11.56
N GLU A 67 28.10 -28.32 10.83
CA GLU A 67 29.44 -28.83 11.12
C GLU A 67 30.57 -27.88 10.67
N GLU A 68 30.33 -27.13 9.59
CA GLU A 68 31.27 -26.14 9.04
C GLU A 68 30.58 -24.78 8.87
N PRO A 69 30.39 -24.02 9.98
CA PRO A 69 29.71 -22.74 9.93
C PRO A 69 30.59 -21.63 9.36
N ALA A 70 30.00 -20.71 8.61
CA ALA A 70 30.67 -19.48 8.19
C ALA A 70 30.85 -18.52 9.39
N VAL A 71 32.09 -18.08 9.61
CA VAL A 71 32.42 -17.07 10.63
C VAL A 71 32.63 -15.73 9.96
N LEU A 72 31.77 -14.75 10.27
CA LEU A 72 31.80 -13.41 9.70
C LEU A 72 32.24 -12.37 10.72
N THR A 73 32.84 -11.27 10.24
CA THR A 73 33.20 -10.12 11.07
C THR A 73 32.13 -9.05 10.98
N LEU A 74 31.74 -8.48 12.13
CA LEU A 74 30.84 -7.33 12.16
C LEU A 74 31.57 -6.10 11.64
N VAL A 75 31.08 -5.53 10.53
CA VAL A 75 31.70 -4.37 9.87
C VAL A 75 30.97 -3.05 10.13
N GLY A 76 29.77 -3.10 10.71
CA GLY A 76 28.96 -1.93 11.03
C GLY A 76 27.57 -2.30 11.52
N GLU A 77 26.81 -1.29 11.91
CA GLU A 77 25.42 -1.40 12.36
C GLU A 77 24.60 -0.31 11.67
N SER A 78 23.36 -0.63 11.30
CA SER A 78 22.39 0.37 10.85
C SER A 78 21.61 0.86 12.06
N LYS A 79 21.47 2.18 12.21
CA LYS A 79 20.63 2.82 13.22
C LYS A 79 19.33 3.31 12.61
#